data_AF-A0A3A0D2U6-F1
#
_entry.id   AF-A0A3A0D2U6-F1
#
_cell.length_a   1.000
_cell.length_b   1.000
_cell.length_c   1.000
_cell.angle_alpha   90.00
_cell.angle_beta   90.00
_cell.angle_gamma   90.00
#
_symmetry.space_group_name_H-M   'P 1'
#
loop_
_entity.id
_entity.type
_entity.pdbx_description
1 polymer ?
#
loop_
_entity_poly.entity_id
_entity_poly.type
_entity_poly.pdbx_seq_one_letter_code
_entity_poly.pdbx_strand_id
1 'polypeptide(L)'
;MLAEPEIREGVTVYLPIFHEGAYFYFGDGHALQGHGEIAGTGLEATMDVTLQIDLIKNKPIDWPRLEDDDFIMVAGSARPLIDAFRLAHVEVIEWLETEYGFDRWEAYQVLSQVGTSSVSNIVDPQYTVVAKFPKKYLPQPEAHSLFGEPLYAPANASFGWDGGWRISGVIVRPSRFFRRG
;
A
#
# COMPACT_ATOMS: atom_id res chain seq x y z
N MET A 1 2.78 13.80 -0.42
CA MET A 1 2.77 13.00 -1.65
C MET A 1 3.72 11.84 -1.45
N LEU A 2 3.45 10.66 -2.00
CA LEU A 2 4.35 9.52 -1.79
C LEU A 2 5.54 9.54 -2.76
N ALA A 3 5.31 10.01 -4.00
CA ALA A 3 6.30 9.98 -5.09
C ALA A 3 7.02 8.62 -5.12
N GLU A 4 6.23 7.56 -5.33
CA GLU A 4 6.65 6.17 -5.21
C GLU A 4 6.55 5.46 -6.57
N PRO A 5 7.69 5.06 -7.18
CA PRO A 5 7.71 4.37 -8.47
C PRO A 5 6.95 3.05 -8.52
N GLU A 6 6.73 2.38 -7.39
CA GLU A 6 5.93 1.15 -7.31
C GLU A 6 4.42 1.40 -7.41
N ILE A 7 3.93 2.65 -7.29
CA ILE A 7 2.51 2.95 -7.56
C ILE A 7 2.30 3.02 -9.07
N ARG A 8 2.08 1.85 -9.68
CA ARG A 8 1.91 1.66 -11.12
C ARG A 8 0.76 0.70 -11.45
N GLU A 9 0.51 0.48 -12.73
CA GLU A 9 -0.46 -0.51 -13.20
C GLU A 9 -0.18 -1.89 -12.58
N GLY A 10 -1.25 -2.56 -12.12
CA GLY A 10 -1.18 -3.86 -11.46
C GLY A 10 -0.97 -3.80 -9.94
N VAL A 11 -0.61 -2.65 -9.38
CA VAL A 11 -0.41 -2.50 -7.93
C VAL A 11 -1.71 -2.09 -7.25
N THR A 12 -2.05 -2.77 -6.16
CA THR A 12 -3.14 -2.37 -5.27
C THR A 12 -2.58 -1.48 -4.16
N VAL A 13 -3.14 -0.28 -3.99
CA VAL A 13 -2.82 0.59 -2.85
C VAL A 13 -3.95 0.51 -1.82
N TYR A 14 -3.61 0.33 -0.56
CA TYR A 14 -4.50 0.38 0.60
C TYR A 14 -4.25 1.68 1.36
N LEU A 15 -5.28 2.52 1.47
CA LEU A 15 -5.18 3.80 2.18
C LEU A 15 -5.99 3.80 3.48
N PRO A 16 -5.44 4.36 4.58
CA PRO A 16 -6.20 4.57 5.80
C PRO A 16 -7.34 5.56 5.57
N ILE A 17 -8.49 5.33 6.21
CA ILE A 17 -9.64 6.23 6.15
C ILE A 17 -9.80 6.90 7.51
N PHE A 18 -9.42 8.17 7.58
CA PHE A 18 -9.48 8.98 8.81
C PHE A 18 -10.80 9.76 8.96
N HIS A 19 -11.57 9.89 7.88
CA HIS A 19 -12.82 10.65 7.85
C HIS A 19 -13.90 9.92 7.06
N GLU A 20 -15.17 10.12 7.46
CA GLU A 20 -16.33 9.66 6.71
C GLU A 20 -16.27 10.16 5.26
N GLY A 21 -16.56 9.25 4.31
CA GLY A 21 -16.49 9.52 2.87
C GLY A 21 -15.09 9.40 2.27
N ALA A 22 -14.05 9.13 3.08
CA ALA A 22 -12.65 8.94 2.70
C ALA A 22 -11.93 10.13 2.05
N TYR A 23 -12.62 10.96 1.26
CA TYR A 23 -12.06 12.09 0.51
C TYR A 23 -10.82 11.69 -0.29
N PHE A 24 -10.98 10.71 -1.18
CA PHE A 24 -9.88 10.23 -2.02
C PHE A 24 -9.42 11.30 -3.02
N TYR A 25 -8.10 11.47 -3.14
CA TYR A 25 -7.44 12.33 -4.13
C TYR A 25 -6.31 11.57 -4.81
N PHE A 26 -6.10 11.84 -6.10
CA PHE A 26 -4.96 11.36 -6.87
C PHE A 26 -4.48 12.44 -7.85
N GLY A 27 -3.23 12.37 -8.28
CA GLY A 27 -2.59 13.33 -9.19
C GLY A 27 -1.09 13.04 -9.30
N ASP A 28 -0.35 14.00 -9.85
CA ASP A 28 1.12 13.97 -9.98
C ASP A 28 1.65 12.77 -10.76
N GLY A 29 1.50 12.88 -12.08
CA GLY A 29 1.81 11.78 -12.96
C GLY A 29 3.21 11.80 -13.46
N HIS A 30 3.94 10.72 -13.24
CA HIS A 30 5.27 10.53 -13.81
C HIS A 30 5.25 9.48 -14.90
N ALA A 31 5.69 9.86 -16.10
CA ALA A 31 5.97 8.88 -17.16
C ALA A 31 7.21 8.03 -16.84
N LEU A 32 8.10 8.55 -15.98
CA LEU A 32 9.24 7.85 -15.40
C LEU A 32 9.71 8.58 -14.15
N GLN A 33 10.03 7.83 -13.09
CA GLN A 33 10.69 8.35 -11.90
C GLN A 33 11.73 7.34 -11.39
N GLY A 34 12.88 7.84 -10.94
CA GLY A 34 13.87 7.04 -10.24
C GLY A 34 13.69 7.11 -8.72
N HIS A 35 14.14 6.07 -8.01
CA HIS A 35 14.20 6.08 -6.55
C HIS A 35 14.97 7.29 -6.01
N GLY A 36 14.39 7.96 -5.03
CA GLY A 36 14.92 9.14 -4.36
C GLY A 36 14.47 10.46 -4.97
N GLU A 37 13.97 10.47 -6.22
CA GLU A 37 13.49 11.67 -6.92
C GLU A 37 14.48 12.85 -6.81
N ILE A 38 15.78 12.57 -6.98
CA ILE A 38 16.86 13.48 -6.53
C ILE A 38 16.85 14.86 -7.20
N ALA A 39 16.21 14.99 -8.37
CA ALA A 39 16.09 16.24 -9.11
C ALA A 39 14.95 17.13 -8.57
N GLY A 40 14.13 16.62 -7.65
CA GLY A 40 12.95 17.30 -7.12
C GLY A 40 11.67 17.05 -7.93
N THR A 41 11.77 16.36 -9.06
CA THR A 41 10.65 16.05 -9.96
C THR A 41 10.89 14.72 -10.69
N GLY A 42 9.81 14.07 -11.11
CA GLY A 42 9.84 13.00 -12.10
C GLY A 42 9.81 13.52 -13.54
N LEU A 43 9.60 12.62 -14.50
CA LEU A 43 9.19 12.99 -15.86
C LEU A 43 7.69 13.31 -15.85
N GLU A 44 7.36 14.53 -15.45
CA GLU A 44 5.99 15.02 -15.28
C GLU A 44 5.14 14.88 -16.55
N ALA A 45 3.95 14.32 -16.40
CA ALA A 45 3.04 14.01 -17.49
C ALA A 45 1.57 14.08 -17.08
N THR A 46 0.71 14.48 -18.02
CA THR A 46 -0.73 14.27 -17.87
C THR A 46 -1.03 12.77 -17.95
N MET A 47 -1.90 12.30 -17.07
CA MET A 47 -2.32 10.90 -17.04
C MET A 47 -3.80 10.77 -17.37
N ASP A 48 -4.13 9.70 -18.08
CA ASP A 48 -5.47 9.16 -18.20
C ASP A 48 -5.46 7.79 -17.51
N VAL A 49 -6.06 7.73 -16.31
CA VAL A 49 -5.98 6.59 -15.39
C VAL A 49 -7.39 6.09 -15.08
N THR A 50 -7.58 4.77 -15.20
CA THR A 50 -8.78 4.10 -14.68
C THR A 50 -8.46 3.46 -13.34
N LEU A 51 -9.22 3.82 -12.31
CA LEU A 51 -9.07 3.30 -10.95
C LEU A 51 -10.31 2.48 -10.56
N GLN A 52 -10.10 1.27 -10.03
CA GLN A 52 -11.13 0.57 -9.26
C GLN A 52 -10.98 0.97 -7.80
N ILE A 53 -12.09 1.40 -7.17
CA ILE A 53 -12.15 1.80 -5.77
C ILE A 53 -13.11 0.90 -4.99
N ASP A 54 -12.57 0.17 -4.02
CA ASP A 54 -13.35 -0.67 -3.10
C ASP A 54 -13.13 -0.23 -1.65
N LEU A 55 -14.12 -0.54 -0.81
CA LEU A 55 -14.08 -0.27 0.63
C LEU A 55 -13.83 -1.56 1.40
N ILE A 56 -12.76 -1.59 2.19
CA ILE A 56 -12.56 -2.61 3.22
C ILE A 56 -13.09 -2.07 4.57
N LYS A 57 -13.75 -2.93 5.35
CA LYS A 57 -14.27 -2.59 6.67
C LYS A 57 -13.51 -3.36 7.75
N ASN A 58 -13.44 -2.78 8.94
CA ASN A 58 -12.84 -3.38 10.14
C ASN A 58 -11.37 -3.80 9.96
N LYS A 59 -10.61 -3.05 9.16
CA LYS A 59 -9.19 -3.30 8.88
C LYS A 59 -8.36 -2.03 9.04
N PRO A 60 -8.28 -1.47 10.27
CA PRO A 60 -7.55 -0.22 10.49
C PRO A 60 -6.08 -0.43 10.11
N ILE A 61 -5.56 0.51 9.34
CA ILE A 61 -4.15 0.64 9.02
C ILE A 61 -3.76 2.08 9.31
N ASP A 62 -2.51 2.33 9.70
CA ASP A 62 -2.04 3.69 10.00
C ASP A 62 -1.28 4.30 8.81
N TRP A 63 -0.67 3.44 7.98
CA TRP A 63 0.17 3.85 6.85
C TRP A 63 -0.30 3.25 5.51
N PRO A 64 -0.01 3.92 4.38
CA PRO A 64 -0.29 3.38 3.07
C PRO A 64 0.42 2.04 2.85
N ARG A 65 -0.35 1.03 2.47
CA ARG A 65 0.19 -0.29 2.08
C ARG A 65 0.06 -0.47 0.58
N LEU A 66 0.98 -1.20 -0.03
CA LEU A 66 0.96 -1.55 -1.44
C LEU A 66 1.07 -3.08 -1.58
N GLU A 67 0.48 -3.60 -2.64
CA GLU A 67 0.58 -5.01 -2.96
C GLU A 67 0.66 -5.19 -4.47
N ASP A 68 1.67 -5.92 -4.92
CA ASP A 68 1.78 -6.40 -6.29
C ASP A 68 1.80 -7.95 -6.31
N ASP A 69 2.16 -8.53 -7.45
CA ASP A 69 2.22 -9.98 -7.61
C ASP A 69 3.28 -10.63 -6.72
N ASP A 70 4.36 -9.92 -6.41
CA ASP A 70 5.57 -10.47 -5.79
C ASP A 70 5.77 -10.02 -4.34
N PHE A 71 5.24 -8.87 -3.93
CA PHE A 71 5.50 -8.23 -2.65
C PHE A 71 4.24 -7.65 -2.00
N ILE A 72 4.22 -7.71 -0.66
CA ILE A 72 3.47 -6.78 0.16
C ILE A 72 4.43 -5.67 0.61
N MET A 73 3.95 -4.43 0.68
CA MET A 73 4.81 -3.26 0.93
C MET A 73 4.13 -2.23 1.83
N VAL A 74 4.90 -1.49 2.61
CA VAL A 74 4.41 -0.33 3.37
C VAL A 74 5.24 0.90 3.05
N ALA A 75 4.58 2.02 2.76
CA ALA A 75 5.21 3.32 2.58
C ALA A 75 5.20 4.10 3.90
N GLY A 76 6.38 4.30 4.48
CA GLY A 76 6.58 5.16 5.63
C GLY A 76 7.12 6.52 5.21
N SER A 77 6.48 7.61 5.66
CA SER A 77 6.92 8.97 5.37
C SER A 77 7.28 9.71 6.66
N ALA A 78 8.53 10.15 6.78
CA ALA A 78 9.00 10.92 7.94
C ALA A 78 10.28 11.73 7.61
N ARG A 79 10.74 12.52 8.57
CA ARG A 79 12.11 13.06 8.60
C ARG A 79 12.71 12.90 10.00
N PRO A 80 13.99 12.49 10.11
CA PRO A 80 14.94 12.12 9.06
C PRO A 80 14.61 10.79 8.33
N LEU A 81 15.33 10.48 7.25
CA LEU A 81 15.11 9.27 6.42
C LEU A 81 15.12 7.97 7.23
N ILE A 82 15.94 7.90 8.28
CA ILE A 82 16.01 6.72 9.16
C ILE A 82 14.69 6.48 9.91
N ASP A 83 13.91 7.52 10.20
CA ASP A 83 12.62 7.36 10.86
C ASP A 83 11.56 6.87 9.86
N ALA A 84 11.62 7.33 8.61
CA ALA A 84 10.78 6.79 7.53
C ALA A 84 11.08 5.30 7.31
N PHE A 85 12.36 4.94 7.31
CA PHE A 85 12.81 3.56 7.21
C PHE A 85 12.29 2.70 8.37
N ARG A 86 12.50 3.14 9.62
CA ARG A 86 12.01 2.41 10.81
C ARG A 86 10.50 2.21 10.77
N LEU A 87 9.78 3.27 10.43
CA LEU A 87 8.34 3.26 10.37
C LEU A 87 7.83 2.23 9.37
N ALA A 88 8.34 2.27 8.13
CA ALA A 88 7.93 1.32 7.10
C ALA A 88 8.17 -0.14 7.51
N HIS A 89 9.28 -0.43 8.19
CA HIS A 89 9.60 -1.80 8.62
C HIS A 89 8.74 -2.27 9.80
N VAL A 90 8.49 -1.39 10.78
CA VAL A 90 7.60 -1.72 11.92
C VAL A 90 6.21 -2.06 11.40
N GLU A 91 5.69 -1.29 10.44
CA GLU A 91 4.38 -1.55 9.85
C GLU A 91 4.31 -2.84 9.02
N VAL A 92 5.39 -3.21 8.31
CA VAL A 92 5.45 -4.52 7.64
C VAL A 92 5.43 -5.65 8.67
N ILE A 93 6.16 -5.52 9.77
CA ILE A 93 6.16 -6.53 10.86
C ILE A 93 4.76 -6.66 11.46
N GLU A 94 4.09 -5.55 11.73
CA GLU A 94 2.72 -5.55 12.24
C GLU A 94 1.75 -6.16 11.23
N TRP A 95 1.92 -5.91 9.93
CA TRP A 95 1.11 -6.54 8.90
C TRP A 95 1.31 -8.06 8.85
N LEU A 96 2.56 -8.54 8.92
CA LEU A 96 2.89 -9.97 8.98
C LEU A 96 2.28 -10.65 10.22
N GLU A 97 2.37 -9.99 11.38
CA GLU A 97 1.83 -10.50 12.64
C GLU A 97 0.30 -10.57 12.61
N THR A 98 -0.36 -9.49 12.21
CA THR A 98 -1.82 -9.34 12.31
C THR A 98 -2.60 -10.09 11.24
N GLU A 99 -2.03 -10.27 10.04
CA GLU A 99 -2.76 -10.85 8.90
C GLU A 99 -2.18 -12.17 8.40
N TYR A 100 -0.90 -12.44 8.69
CA TYR A 100 -0.21 -13.65 8.21
C TYR A 100 0.27 -14.55 9.36
N GLY A 101 -0.12 -14.25 10.60
CA GLY A 101 0.07 -15.16 11.74
C GLY A 101 1.51 -15.40 12.17
N PHE A 102 2.44 -14.53 11.79
CA PHE A 102 3.81 -14.59 12.29
C PHE A 102 3.86 -14.20 13.78
N ASP A 103 4.76 -14.81 14.55
CA ASP A 103 5.23 -14.16 15.77
C ASP A 103 5.98 -12.87 15.43
N ARG A 104 5.83 -11.83 16.24
CA ARG A 104 6.44 -10.51 15.99
C ARG A 104 7.96 -10.58 15.79
N TRP A 105 8.65 -11.37 16.60
CA TRP A 105 10.11 -11.47 16.53
C TRP A 105 10.57 -12.36 15.38
N GLU A 106 9.78 -13.38 15.03
CA GLU A 106 10.00 -14.16 13.81
C GLU A 106 9.82 -13.30 12.55
N ALA A 107 8.74 -12.49 12.50
CA ALA A 107 8.51 -11.53 11.42
C ALA A 107 9.68 -10.55 11.30
N TYR A 108 10.14 -9.97 12.42
CA TYR A 108 11.33 -9.09 12.43
C TYR A 108 12.57 -9.79 11.87
N GLN A 109 12.86 -11.01 12.33
CA GLN A 109 14.04 -11.75 11.90
C GLN A 109 13.98 -12.12 10.42
N VAL A 110 12.85 -12.65 9.94
CA VAL A 110 12.68 -13.03 8.54
C VAL A 110 12.70 -11.79 7.64
N LEU A 111 11.98 -10.72 8.00
CA LEU A 111 12.01 -9.46 7.27
C LEU A 111 13.45 -8.92 7.15
N SER A 112 14.27 -9.05 8.18
CA SER A 112 15.68 -8.64 8.12
C SER A 112 16.54 -9.46 7.15
N GLN A 113 16.13 -10.68 6.76
CA GLN A 113 16.89 -11.53 5.84
C GLN A 113 16.39 -11.43 4.40
N VAL A 114 15.07 -11.32 4.21
CA VAL A 114 14.43 -11.42 2.88
C VAL A 114 13.75 -10.14 2.43
N GLY A 115 13.54 -9.21 3.35
CA GLY A 115 12.95 -7.92 3.07
C GLY A 115 13.85 -7.09 2.16
N THR A 116 13.22 -6.25 1.36
CA THR A 116 13.91 -5.22 0.58
C THR A 116 13.31 -3.86 0.86
N SER A 117 14.03 -2.79 0.54
CA SER A 117 13.49 -1.45 0.71
C SER A 117 13.91 -0.55 -0.45
N SER A 118 13.05 0.39 -0.78
CA SER A 118 13.34 1.48 -1.72
C SER A 118 13.17 2.82 -1.04
N VAL A 119 14.01 3.78 -1.40
CA VAL A 119 13.80 5.18 -1.07
C VAL A 119 12.98 5.78 -2.19
N SER A 120 11.75 6.19 -1.89
CA SER A 120 10.80 6.72 -2.87
C SER A 120 11.23 8.12 -3.30
N ASN A 121 11.29 9.03 -2.31
CA ASN A 121 11.68 10.42 -2.49
C ASN A 121 12.46 10.92 -1.25
N ILE A 122 13.38 11.86 -1.48
CA ILE A 122 14.09 12.59 -0.42
C ILE A 122 14.01 14.12 -0.58
N VAL A 123 13.04 14.59 -1.34
CA VAL A 123 12.93 16.00 -1.76
C VAL A 123 11.71 16.69 -1.14
N ASP A 124 10.64 15.95 -0.92
CA ASP A 124 9.42 16.45 -0.28
C ASP A 124 9.63 16.82 1.19
N PRO A 125 8.74 17.65 1.78
CA PRO A 125 8.78 18.01 3.20
C PRO A 125 8.86 16.82 4.17
N GLN A 126 8.43 15.63 3.75
CA GLN A 126 8.69 14.35 4.41
C GLN A 126 9.34 13.42 3.40
N TYR A 127 10.35 12.64 3.81
CA TYR A 127 10.96 11.64 2.94
C TYR A 127 10.19 10.34 3.04
N THR A 128 10.13 9.57 1.95
CA THR A 128 9.38 8.32 1.93
C THR A 128 10.31 7.14 1.65
N VAL A 129 10.13 6.08 2.45
CA VAL A 129 10.76 4.77 2.26
C VAL A 129 9.67 3.74 2.16
N VAL A 130 9.81 2.81 1.22
CA VAL A 130 8.95 1.63 1.12
C VAL A 130 9.71 0.39 1.57
N ALA A 131 9.19 -0.29 2.59
CA ALA A 131 9.64 -1.61 3.00
C ALA A 131 8.81 -2.68 2.30
N LYS A 132 9.45 -3.74 1.79
CA LYS A 132 8.83 -4.77 0.95
C LYS A 132 9.13 -6.15 1.51
N PHE A 133 8.11 -7.00 1.61
CA PHE A 133 8.25 -8.41 1.98
C PHE A 133 7.81 -9.33 0.83
N PRO A 134 8.64 -10.29 0.40
CA PRO A 134 8.31 -11.16 -0.71
C PRO A 134 7.15 -12.12 -0.37
N LYS A 135 6.09 -12.10 -1.18
CA LYS A 135 4.88 -12.92 -1.01
C LYS A 135 5.17 -14.42 -1.03
N LYS A 136 6.23 -14.85 -1.71
CA LYS A 136 6.67 -16.26 -1.74
C LYS A 136 7.00 -16.84 -0.36
N TYR A 137 7.25 -16.00 0.65
CA TYR A 137 7.50 -16.42 2.04
C TYR A 137 6.30 -16.23 2.96
N LEU A 138 5.17 -15.75 2.44
CA LEU A 138 3.92 -15.72 3.20
C LEU A 138 3.37 -17.14 3.34
N PRO A 139 2.66 -17.45 4.43
CA PRO A 139 1.92 -18.69 4.55
C PRO A 139 0.96 -18.81 3.36
N GLN A 140 0.97 -19.98 2.72
CA GLN A 140 -0.07 -20.29 1.75
C GLN A 140 -1.40 -20.37 2.51
N PRO A 141 -2.51 -19.84 1.96
CA PRO A 141 -3.80 -20.07 2.57
C PRO A 141 -4.00 -21.58 2.68
N GLU A 142 -4.15 -22.07 3.91
CA GLU A 142 -4.41 -23.48 4.11
C GLU A 142 -5.68 -23.84 3.32
N ALA A 143 -5.61 -24.88 2.51
CA ALA A 143 -6.76 -25.40 1.78
C ALA A 143 -7.72 -26.11 2.76
N HIS A 144 -8.25 -25.38 3.73
CA HIS A 144 -9.31 -25.83 4.62
C HIS A 144 -10.63 -25.24 4.15
N SER A 145 -11.21 -25.86 3.12
CA SER A 145 -12.66 -25.93 3.01
C SER A 145 -13.17 -26.61 4.27
N LEU A 146 -14.04 -25.96 5.04
CA LEU A 146 -15.25 -26.62 5.51
C LEU A 146 -16.38 -25.63 5.82
N PHE A 147 -16.14 -24.40 6.28
CA PHE A 147 -17.13 -23.32 6.28
C PHE A 147 -16.43 -21.96 6.38
N GLY A 148 -16.42 -21.17 5.30
CA GLY A 148 -15.84 -19.82 5.31
C GLY A 148 -15.76 -19.27 3.89
N GLU A 149 -16.51 -18.21 3.62
CA GLU A 149 -16.48 -17.46 2.36
C GLU A 149 -15.04 -17.04 1.99
N PRO A 150 -14.71 -16.93 0.69
CA PRO A 150 -13.43 -16.42 0.27
C PRO A 150 -13.19 -15.01 0.86
N LEU A 151 -11.94 -14.70 1.20
CA LEU A 151 -11.49 -13.38 1.67
C LEU A 151 -11.81 -12.21 0.70
N TYR A 152 -12.34 -12.52 -0.48
CA TYR A 152 -12.84 -11.56 -1.46
C TYR A 152 -14.23 -11.99 -1.95
N ALA A 153 -15.26 -11.27 -1.52
CA ALA A 153 -16.59 -11.33 -2.12
C ALA A 153 -16.72 -10.23 -3.20
N PRO A 154 -17.26 -10.51 -4.39
CA PRO A 154 -17.49 -9.49 -5.41
C PRO A 154 -18.54 -8.47 -4.96
N ALA A 155 -18.29 -7.20 -5.31
CA ALA A 155 -19.01 -6.02 -4.87
C ALA A 155 -20.40 -5.89 -5.51
N ASN A 156 -21.44 -6.26 -4.77
CA ASN A 156 -22.79 -5.73 -4.97
C ASN A 156 -23.39 -5.37 -3.61
N ALA A 157 -23.01 -4.22 -3.05
CA ALA A 157 -23.64 -3.68 -1.85
C ALA A 157 -23.95 -2.19 -2.03
N SER A 158 -25.24 -1.86 -2.00
CA SER A 158 -25.76 -0.51 -1.94
C SER A 158 -25.36 0.18 -0.63
N PHE A 159 -24.91 1.44 -0.73
CA PHE A 159 -24.48 2.26 0.39
C PHE A 159 -25.68 2.71 1.26
N GLY A 160 -25.69 2.31 2.53
CA GLY A 160 -26.59 2.79 3.59
C GLY A 160 -25.82 2.99 4.90
N TRP A 161 -26.15 4.06 5.65
CA TRP A 161 -25.43 4.54 6.83
C TRP A 161 -26.22 4.27 8.13
N ASP A 162 -25.58 3.68 9.14
CA ASP A 162 -26.19 3.34 10.46
C ASP A 162 -25.40 3.88 11.68
N GLY A 163 -24.49 4.84 11.48
CA GLY A 163 -24.02 5.70 12.58
C GLY A 163 -22.93 5.12 13.48
N GLY A 164 -22.23 4.06 13.08
CA GLY A 164 -21.07 3.59 13.84
C GLY A 164 -20.09 2.72 13.07
N TRP A 165 -19.13 3.30 12.34
CA TRP A 165 -18.01 2.53 11.77
C TRP A 165 -16.68 3.29 11.77
N ARG A 166 -15.58 2.60 12.17
CA ARG A 166 -14.20 2.94 11.82
C ARG A 166 -13.91 2.35 10.43
N ILE A 167 -14.11 3.16 9.40
CA ILE A 167 -13.97 2.80 7.98
C ILE A 167 -12.49 2.55 7.67
N SER A 168 -12.11 1.54 6.87
CA SER A 168 -10.73 1.04 6.86
C SER A 168 -10.27 0.46 5.51
N GLY A 169 -9.85 1.32 4.57
CA GLY A 169 -9.19 0.92 3.32
C GLY A 169 -9.90 1.38 2.06
N VAL A 170 -9.25 2.22 1.26
CA VAL A 170 -9.53 2.40 -0.18
C VAL A 170 -8.58 1.45 -0.92
N ILE A 171 -9.09 0.49 -1.68
CA ILE A 171 -8.31 -0.24 -2.69
C ILE A 171 -8.24 0.65 -3.91
N VAL A 172 -7.06 0.92 -4.45
CA VAL A 172 -6.90 1.60 -5.73
C VAL A 172 -6.16 0.67 -6.68
N ARG A 173 -6.81 0.22 -7.76
CA ARG A 173 -6.16 -0.56 -8.83
C ARG A 173 -6.11 0.25 -10.13
N PRO A 174 -4.94 0.75 -10.55
CA PRO A 174 -4.78 1.34 -11.88
C PRO A 174 -4.83 0.25 -12.94
N SER A 175 -5.70 0.39 -13.94
CA SER A 175 -5.89 -0.64 -14.98
C SER A 175 -5.41 -0.24 -16.38
N ARG A 176 -5.13 1.05 -16.65
CA ARG A 176 -4.52 1.55 -17.90
C ARG A 176 -3.89 2.94 -17.69
N PHE A 177 -2.75 3.19 -18.36
CA PHE A 177 -2.21 4.53 -18.61
C PHE A 177 -2.26 4.82 -20.13
N PHE A 178 -2.97 5.87 -20.55
CA PHE A 178 -2.84 6.37 -21.93
C PHE A 178 -1.91 7.58 -21.99
N ARG A 179 -0.93 7.54 -22.89
CA ARG A 179 -0.23 8.72 -23.40
C ARG A 179 -1.15 9.40 -24.41
N ARG A 180 -1.63 10.62 -24.13
CA ARG A 180 -1.98 11.53 -25.23
C ARG A 180 -0.67 12.18 -25.69
N GLY A 181 -0.41 12.05 -26.99
CA GLY A 181 0.81 12.51 -27.66
C GLY A 181 0.98 14.01 -27.67
#